data_AF-A0A1R4HEW4-F1
#
_entry.id   AF-A0A1R4HEW4-F1
#
_cell.length_a   1.000
_cell.length_b   1.000
_cell.length_c   1.000
_cell.angle_alpha   90.00
_cell.angle_beta   90.00
_cell.angle_gamma   90.00
#
_symmetry.space_group_name_H-M   'P 1'
#
loop_
_entity.id
_entity.type
_entity.pdbx_description
1 polymer ?
#
loop_
_entity_poly.entity_id
_entity_poly.type
_entity_poly.pdbx_seq_one_letter_code
_entity_poly.pdbx_strand_id
1 'polypeptide(L)'
;MIQALLKHNVITQGSFIFIDEPETNLHPDWQVKLMEVLLILADEGVNVVITTHSVDIIKTLEVKLKKQKSKPVESFLSVHYVDYDGQLYEFESDNSHKQLIEARSLLNSAYENLYFSDL
;
A
#
# COMPACT_ATOMS: atom_id res chain seq x y z
N MET A 1 -5.44 16.71 -6.85
CA MET A 1 -6.07 16.89 -5.52
C MET A 1 -5.04 17.08 -4.41
N ILE A 2 -4.20 16.09 -4.09
CA ILE A 2 -3.20 16.16 -3.00
C ILE A 2 -2.38 17.45 -3.02
N GLN A 3 -1.85 17.83 -4.20
CA GLN A 3 -1.10 19.08 -4.37
C GLN A 3 -1.90 20.33 -3.97
N ALA A 4 -3.19 20.40 -4.29
CA ALA A 4 -4.03 21.54 -3.93
C ALA A 4 -4.27 21.59 -2.41
N LEU A 5 -4.50 20.43 -1.78
CA LEU A 5 -4.67 20.32 -0.33
C LEU A 5 -3.41 20.76 0.42
N LEU A 6 -2.22 20.38 -0.06
CA LEU A 6 -0.94 20.86 0.47
C LEU A 6 -0.79 22.37 0.30
N LYS A 7 -1.07 22.89 -0.90
CA LYS A 7 -0.96 24.33 -1.20
C LYS A 7 -1.84 25.21 -0.31
N HIS A 8 -2.98 24.67 0.12
CA HIS A 8 -3.93 25.37 0.98
C HIS A 8 -3.79 24.99 2.47
N ASN A 9 -2.71 24.31 2.87
CA ASN A 9 -2.45 23.87 4.24
C ASN A 9 -3.59 23.05 4.86
N VAL A 10 -4.33 22.30 4.04
CA VAL A 10 -5.39 21.38 4.51
C VAL A 10 -4.77 20.10 5.05
N ILE A 11 -3.68 19.64 4.44
CA ILE A 11 -2.87 18.53 4.91
C ILE A 11 -1.60 19.10 5.54
N THR A 12 -1.39 18.80 6.82
CA THR A 12 -0.22 19.17 7.61
C THR A 12 0.23 17.99 8.48
N GLN A 13 1.37 18.11 9.16
CA GLN A 13 1.85 17.09 10.10
C GLN A 13 0.76 16.73 11.13
N GLY A 14 0.53 15.44 11.35
CA GLY A 14 -0.51 14.89 12.21
C GLY A 14 -1.89 14.74 11.55
N SER A 15 -2.07 15.22 10.31
CA SER A 15 -3.29 15.00 9.54
C SER A 15 -3.48 13.52 9.19
N PHE A 16 -4.73 13.13 8.93
CA PHE A 16 -5.07 11.82 8.38
C PHE A 16 -5.55 11.97 6.93
N ILE A 17 -5.08 11.09 6.07
CA ILE A 17 -5.52 10.96 4.68
C ILE A 17 -6.05 9.55 4.51
N PHE A 18 -7.30 9.43 4.06
CA PHE A 18 -7.91 8.17 3.66
C PHE A 18 -8.14 8.23 2.15
N ILE A 19 -7.62 7.25 1.40
CA ILE A 19 -7.85 7.16 -0.04
C ILE A 19 -8.33 5.76 -0.35
N ASP A 20 -9.55 5.70 -0.90
CA ASP A 20 -10.13 4.46 -1.38
C ASP A 20 -9.70 4.22 -2.83
N GLU A 21 -9.09 3.06 -3.10
CA GLU A 21 -8.59 2.65 -4.41
C GLU A 21 -7.84 3.76 -5.19
N PRO A 22 -6.70 4.27 -4.66
CA PRO A 22 -5.94 5.34 -5.29
C PRO A 22 -5.48 5.03 -6.71
N GLU A 23 -5.41 3.76 -7.09
CA GLU A 23 -5.08 3.27 -8.44
C GLU A 23 -6.17 3.51 -9.48
N THR A 24 -7.41 3.81 -9.07
CA THR A 24 -8.55 3.83 -9.99
C THR A 24 -8.36 4.92 -11.05
N ASN A 25 -8.34 4.49 -12.31
CA ASN A 25 -8.00 5.28 -13.52
C ASN A 25 -6.53 5.71 -13.67
N LEU A 26 -5.57 5.09 -12.97
CA LEU A 26 -4.15 5.38 -13.11
C LEU A 26 -3.40 4.30 -13.90
N HIS A 27 -2.60 4.75 -14.87
CA HIS A 27 -1.57 3.91 -15.49
C HIS A 27 -0.59 3.40 -14.41
N PRO A 28 -0.04 2.17 -14.52
CA PRO A 28 0.88 1.61 -13.53
C PRO A 28 2.03 2.56 -13.13
N ASP A 29 2.66 3.24 -14.10
CA ASP A 29 3.71 4.24 -13.82
C ASP A 29 3.26 5.38 -12.90
N TRP A 30 1.98 5.76 -12.97
CA TRP A 30 1.42 6.81 -12.13
C TRP A 30 1.08 6.30 -10.73
N GLN A 31 0.73 5.02 -10.60
CA GLN A 31 0.58 4.37 -9.29
C GLN A 31 1.91 4.39 -8.53
N VAL A 32 3.02 4.09 -9.23
CA VAL A 32 4.38 4.18 -8.64
C VAL A 32 4.65 5.59 -8.12
N LYS A 33 4.40 6.63 -8.95
CA LYS A 33 4.59 8.03 -8.57
C LYS A 33 3.69 8.47 -7.41
N LEU A 34 2.43 8.02 -7.40
CA LEU A 34 1.50 8.32 -6.33
C LEU A 34 2.01 7.74 -5.00
N MET A 35 2.48 6.49 -5.01
CA MET A 35 3.05 5.87 -3.81
C MET A 35 4.30 6.60 -3.31
N GLU A 36 5.15 7.10 -4.21
CA GLU A 36 6.28 7.95 -3.80
C GLU A 36 5.82 9.20 -3.04
N VAL A 37 4.79 9.88 -3.53
CA VAL A 37 4.23 11.07 -2.86
C VAL A 37 3.62 10.71 -1.51
N LEU A 38 2.84 9.62 -1.44
CA LEU A 38 2.20 9.18 -0.18
C LEU A 38 3.23 8.78 0.87
N LEU A 39 4.31 8.09 0.47
CA LEU A 39 5.40 7.73 1.37
C LEU A 39 6.13 8.97 1.89
N ILE A 40 6.35 10.00 1.06
CA ILE A 40 6.93 11.27 1.51
C ILE A 40 6.02 11.93 2.55
N LEU A 41 4.71 11.98 2.30
CA LEU A 41 3.76 12.54 3.28
C LEU A 41 3.79 11.78 4.61
N ALA A 42 3.88 10.45 4.55
CA ALA A 42 4.03 9.63 5.75
C ALA A 42 5.32 9.94 6.52
N ASP A 43 6.44 10.12 5.82
CA ASP A 43 7.73 10.46 6.43
C ASP A 43 7.71 11.86 7.08
N GLU A 44 6.91 12.79 6.53
CA GLU A 44 6.64 14.13 7.09
C GLU A 44 5.57 14.11 8.21
N GLY A 45 5.16 12.92 8.67
CA GLY A 45 4.27 12.76 9.82
C GLY A 45 2.78 12.89 9.52
N VAL A 46 2.36 12.70 8.26
CA VAL A 46 0.95 12.56 7.88
C VAL A 46 0.55 11.09 7.97
N ASN A 47 -0.56 10.79 8.62
CA ASN A 47 -1.08 9.42 8.69
C ASN A 47 -1.81 9.10 7.38
N VAL A 48 -1.28 8.17 6.59
CA VAL A 48 -1.86 7.78 5.29
C VAL A 48 -2.47 6.39 5.40
N VAL A 49 -3.75 6.28 5.07
CA VAL A 49 -4.50 5.03 5.01
C VAL A 49 -5.04 4.85 3.60
N ILE A 50 -4.70 3.72 2.98
CA ILE A 50 -5.17 3.37 1.64
C ILE A 50 -5.78 1.98 1.63
N THR A 51 -6.79 1.79 0.80
CA THR A 51 -7.28 0.49 0.36
C THR A 51 -6.82 0.28 -1.08
N THR A 52 -6.47 -0.94 -1.47
CA THR A 52 -6.02 -1.20 -2.83
C THR A 52 -6.22 -2.66 -3.20
N HIS A 53 -6.51 -2.88 -4.47
CA HIS A 53 -6.47 -4.19 -5.11
C HIS A 53 -5.28 -4.29 -6.09
N SER A 54 -4.48 -3.24 -6.21
CA SER A 54 -3.35 -3.17 -7.13
C SER A 54 -2.10 -3.88 -6.60
N VAL A 55 -1.71 -4.93 -7.33
CA VAL A 55 -0.43 -5.62 -7.16
C VAL A 55 0.75 -4.68 -7.42
N ASP A 56 0.59 -3.69 -8.31
CA ASP A 56 1.64 -2.71 -8.63
C ASP A 56 1.91 -1.77 -7.45
N ILE A 57 0.87 -1.32 -6.74
CA ILE A 57 1.00 -0.50 -5.53
C ILE A 57 1.76 -1.28 -4.45
N ILE A 58 1.32 -2.52 -4.18
CA ILE A 58 1.94 -3.36 -3.17
C ILE A 58 3.39 -3.68 -3.54
N LYS A 59 3.66 -3.97 -4.82
CA LYS A 59 5.02 -4.20 -5.31
C LYS A 59 5.90 -2.97 -5.15
N THR A 60 5.37 -1.79 -5.43
CA THR A 60 6.09 -0.52 -5.27
C THR A 60 6.49 -0.31 -3.82
N LEU A 61 5.56 -0.53 -2.88
CA LEU A 61 5.85 -0.48 -1.43
C LEU A 61 6.97 -1.45 -1.06
N GLU A 62 6.88 -2.71 -1.46
CA GLU A 62 7.91 -3.72 -1.16
C GLU A 62 9.32 -3.26 -1.62
N VAL A 63 9.43 -2.73 -2.84
CA VAL A 63 10.69 -2.27 -3.40
C VAL A 63 11.23 -1.04 -2.67
N LYS A 64 10.35 -0.11 -2.27
CA LYS A 64 10.73 1.13 -1.57
C LYS A 64 11.19 0.83 -0.14
N LEU A 65 10.49 -0.04 0.57
CA LEU A 65 10.84 -0.47 1.94
C LEU A 65 12.20 -1.16 1.97
N LYS A 66 12.50 -2.04 1.01
CA LYS A 66 13.83 -2.69 0.89
C LYS A 66 14.98 -1.71 0.73
N LYS A 67 14.73 -0.51 0.17
CA LYS A 67 15.74 0.53 -0.04
C LYS A 67 15.93 1.45 1.16
N GLN A 68 14.95 1.52 2.07
CA GLN A 68 14.97 2.41 3.22
C GLN A 68 15.81 1.76 4.35
N LYS A 69 16.97 2.34 4.67
CA LYS A 69 17.92 1.80 5.67
C LYS A 69 17.80 2.43 7.06
N SER A 70 16.99 3.48 7.19
CA SER A 70 17.13 4.46 8.27
C SER A 70 16.04 4.39 9.36
N LYS A 71 14.88 3.76 9.09
CA LYS A 71 13.78 3.59 10.05
C LYS A 71 13.25 2.15 10.00
N PRO A 72 12.91 1.54 11.14
CA PRO A 72 12.23 0.24 11.17
C PRO A 72 10.90 0.32 10.42
N VAL A 73 10.66 -0.59 9.48
CA VAL A 73 9.44 -0.63 8.66
C VAL A 73 8.19 -0.73 9.53
N GLU A 74 8.31 -1.45 10.62
CA GLU A 74 7.26 -1.74 11.61
C GLU A 74 6.81 -0.48 12.34
N SER A 75 7.61 0.60 12.33
CA SER A 75 7.26 1.86 12.99
C SER A 75 6.33 2.76 12.18
N PHE A 76 6.18 2.51 10.87
CA PHE A 76 5.41 3.40 9.98
C PHE A 76 4.51 2.69 8.97
N LEU A 77 4.54 1.35 8.88
CA LEU A 77 3.68 0.58 8.00
C LEU A 77 2.93 -0.49 8.79
N SER A 78 1.60 -0.50 8.65
CA SER A 78 0.75 -1.62 8.98
C SER A 78 0.10 -2.16 7.71
N VAL A 79 -0.08 -3.48 7.64
CA VAL A 79 -0.72 -4.15 6.51
C VAL A 79 -1.90 -4.94 7.06
N HIS A 80 -3.05 -4.76 6.41
CA HIS A 80 -4.26 -5.52 6.70
C HIS A 80 -4.80 -6.05 5.37
N TYR A 81 -5.33 -7.26 5.40
CA TYR A 81 -6.00 -7.86 4.25
C TYR A 81 -7.41 -8.23 4.68
N VAL A 82 -8.38 -7.96 3.83
CA VAL A 82 -9.78 -8.31 4.03
C VAL A 82 -10.10 -9.39 3.02
N ASP A 83 -10.62 -10.52 3.50
CA ASP A 83 -11.01 -11.65 2.65
C ASP A 83 -12.35 -11.40 1.94
N TYR A 84 -12.78 -12.38 1.15
CA TYR A 84 -14.03 -12.31 0.38
C TYR A 84 -15.28 -12.35 1.26
N ASP A 85 -15.17 -12.81 2.51
CA ASP A 85 -16.25 -12.79 3.50
C ASP A 85 -16.28 -11.48 4.29
N GLY A 86 -15.39 -10.53 3.98
CA GLY A 86 -15.27 -9.24 4.66
C GLY A 86 -14.58 -9.33 6.01
N GLN A 87 -13.90 -10.43 6.32
CA GLN A 87 -13.18 -10.62 7.57
C GLN A 87 -11.72 -10.21 7.42
N LEU A 88 -11.13 -9.72 8.52
CA LEU A 88 -9.70 -9.46 8.57
C LEU A 88 -8.94 -10.77 8.54
N TYR A 89 -8.08 -10.93 7.54
CA TYR A 89 -7.19 -12.07 7.43
C TYR A 89 -6.07 -11.95 8.46
N GLU A 90 -5.89 -12.99 9.27
CA GLU A 90 -4.79 -13.11 10.21
C GLU A 90 -3.56 -13.66 9.47
N PHE A 91 -2.58 -12.78 9.22
CA PHE A 91 -1.31 -13.19 8.62
C PHE A 91 -0.53 -14.12 9.56
N GLU A 92 0.20 -15.08 8.97
CA GLU A 92 1.07 -15.96 9.74
C GLU A 92 2.31 -15.21 10.27
N SER A 93 2.72 -14.16 9.57
CA SER A 93 3.89 -13.36 9.95
C SER A 93 3.59 -12.26 10.97
N ASP A 94 4.61 -12.02 11.79
CA ASP A 94 4.65 -11.03 12.87
C ASP A 94 5.19 -9.65 12.43
N ASN A 95 5.58 -9.50 11.17
CA ASN A 95 6.23 -8.31 10.64
C ASN A 95 5.53 -7.79 9.37
N SER A 96 5.20 -6.50 9.36
CA SER A 96 4.56 -5.78 8.25
C SER A 96 5.19 -6.02 6.88
N HIS A 97 6.52 -6.19 6.79
CA HIS A 97 7.18 -6.49 5.51
C HIS A 97 6.78 -7.86 4.95
N LYS A 98 6.72 -8.89 5.79
CA LYS A 98 6.29 -10.23 5.39
C LYS A 98 4.80 -10.26 5.10
N GLN A 99 4.00 -9.59 5.94
CA GLN A 99 2.56 -9.43 5.73
C GLN A 99 2.24 -8.77 4.38
N LEU A 100 3.03 -7.77 3.97
CA LEU A 100 2.91 -7.16 2.63
C LEU A 100 3.15 -8.15 1.49
N ILE A 101 4.13 -9.04 1.65
CA ILE A 101 4.45 -10.08 0.65
C ILE A 101 3.33 -11.12 0.59
N GLU A 102 2.82 -11.56 1.75
CA GLU A 102 1.67 -12.47 1.85
C GLU A 102 0.42 -11.87 1.19
N ALA A 103 0.06 -10.62 1.52
CA ALA A 103 -1.07 -9.91 0.93
C ALA A 103 -0.98 -9.86 -0.61
N ARG A 104 0.22 -9.60 -1.15
CA ARG A 104 0.44 -9.65 -2.59
C ARG A 104 0.23 -11.05 -3.17
N SER A 105 0.74 -12.07 -2.49
CA SER A 105 0.58 -13.47 -2.91
C SER A 105 -0.89 -13.87 -2.95
N LEU A 106 -1.66 -13.44 -1.95
CA LEU A 106 -3.11 -13.65 -1.89
C LEU A 106 -3.82 -12.99 -3.08
N LEU A 107 -3.51 -11.73 -3.40
CA LEU A 107 -4.09 -11.05 -4.56
C LEU A 107 -3.70 -11.71 -5.89
N ASN A 108 -2.48 -12.21 -6.01
CA ASN A 108 -2.01 -12.91 -7.20
C ASN A 108 -2.60 -14.31 -7.35
N SER A 109 -3.06 -14.95 -6.27
CA SER A 109 -3.54 -16.33 -6.29
C SER A 109 -4.66 -16.55 -7.32
N ALA A 110 -5.56 -15.58 -7.49
CA ALA A 110 -6.63 -15.65 -8.49
C ALA A 110 -6.07 -15.72 -9.92
N TYR A 111 -5.04 -14.93 -10.22
CA TYR A 111 -4.33 -14.97 -11.50
C TYR A 111 -3.56 -16.28 -11.66
N GLU A 112 -2.83 -16.70 -10.64
CA GLU A 112 -2.06 -17.95 -10.69
C GLU A 112 -2.99 -19.15 -10.96
N ASN A 113 -4.11 -19.24 -10.24
CA ASN A 113 -5.10 -20.27 -10.47
C ASN A 113 -5.65 -20.22 -11.90
N LEU A 114 -5.98 -19.05 -12.42
CA LEU A 114 -6.52 -18.91 -13.78
C LEU A 114 -5.55 -19.41 -14.87
N TYR A 115 -4.25 -19.16 -14.71
CA TYR A 115 -3.25 -19.48 -15.73
C TYR A 115 -2.56 -20.83 -15.54
N PHE A 116 -2.58 -21.39 -14.32
CA PHE A 116 -1.84 -22.60 -13.98
C PHE A 116 -2.72 -23.75 -13.47
N SER A 117 -4.05 -23.61 -13.37
CA SER A 117 -4.94 -24.71 -12.91
C SER A 117 -4.98 -25.92 -13.84
N ASP A 118 -4.67 -25.72 -15.13
CA ASP A 118 -4.83 -26.72 -16.19
C ASP A 118 -3.49 -27.35 -16.63
N LEU A 119 -2.39 -27.03 -15.94
CA LEU A 119 -1.04 -27.59 -16.16
C LEU A 119 -0.71 -28.66 -15.12
#